data_AF-K1R010-F1
#
_entry.id   AF-K1R010-F1
#
_cell.length_a   1.000
_cell.length_b   1.000
_cell.length_c   1.000
_cell.angle_alpha   90.00
_cell.angle_beta   90.00
_cell.angle_gamma   90.00
#
_symmetry.space_group_name_H-M   'P 1'
#
loop_
_entity.id
_entity.type
_entity.pdbx_description
1 polymer ?
#
loop_
_entity_poly.entity_id
_entity_poly.type
_entity_poly.pdbx_seq_one_letter_code
_entity_poly.pdbx_strand_id
1 'polypeptide(L)'
;MELLNRTNTITVPCFNLKNVLSVIKTHHIDFYSLDVEGGEMTVLESMRDGLKTRRITVDVWSVEYRVWDGHNIIDDKSMEKLNALRRFFSDIGGYSEHSQISLPTEKNMIDGCALDVVFVRNEMFCKTHKKLSKGSPCPT
;
A
#
# COMPACT_ATOMS: atom_id res chain seq x y z
N MET A 1 15.38 -10.85 -24.51
CA MET A 1 14.57 -9.67 -24.13
C MET A 1 13.73 -9.32 -25.35
N GLU A 2 12.47 -9.73 -25.38
CA GLU A 2 11.57 -9.43 -26.49
C GLU A 2 11.23 -7.93 -26.40
N LEU A 3 11.69 -7.15 -27.38
CA LEU A 3 11.38 -5.74 -27.48
C LEU A 3 9.86 -5.60 -27.58
N LEU A 4 9.24 -4.99 -26.55
CA LEU A 4 7.83 -4.61 -26.57
C LEU A 4 7.51 -3.97 -27.92
N ASN A 5 6.72 -4.67 -28.74
CA ASN A 5 6.34 -4.20 -30.05
C ASN A 5 5.47 -2.94 -29.85
N ARG A 6 6.05 -1.75 -30.08
CA ARG A 6 5.41 -0.45 -29.81
C ARG A 6 4.15 -0.20 -30.63
N THR A 7 3.86 -1.04 -31.62
CA THR A 7 2.61 -0.98 -32.41
C THR A 7 1.48 -1.80 -31.79
N ASN A 8 1.75 -2.58 -30.74
CA ASN A 8 0.78 -3.45 -30.07
C ASN A 8 0.26 -2.78 -28.79
N THR A 9 -0.31 -1.58 -28.93
CA THR A 9 -0.87 -0.81 -27.81
C THR A 9 -2.37 -1.00 -27.74
N ILE A 10 -2.89 -1.34 -26.56
CA ILE A 10 -4.33 -1.33 -26.26
C ILE A 10 -4.62 -0.07 -25.45
N THR A 11 -5.62 0.70 -25.87
CA THR A 11 -6.10 1.83 -25.06
C THR A 11 -7.05 1.30 -24.00
N VAL A 12 -6.73 1.53 -22.73
CA VAL A 12 -7.59 1.17 -21.59
C VAL A 12 -8.10 2.45 -20.91
N PRO A 13 -9.38 2.50 -20.53
CA PRO A 13 -9.88 3.63 -19.76
C PRO A 13 -9.34 3.57 -18.33
N CYS A 14 -8.65 4.62 -17.89
CA CYS A 14 -8.18 4.77 -16.53
C CYS A 14 -9.12 5.65 -15.73
N PHE A 15 -9.56 5.19 -14.56
CA PHE A 15 -10.40 5.95 -13.64
C PHE A 15 -9.68 6.11 -12.31
N ASN A 16 -9.89 7.25 -11.64
CA ASN A 16 -9.46 7.35 -10.26
C ASN A 16 -10.28 6.36 -9.40
N LEU A 17 -9.63 5.73 -8.43
CA LEU A 17 -10.26 4.70 -7.62
C LEU A 17 -11.42 5.26 -6.79
N LYS A 18 -11.31 6.52 -6.35
CA LYS A 18 -12.38 7.26 -5.65
C LYS A 18 -13.70 7.28 -6.42
N ASN A 19 -13.68 7.52 -7.73
CA ASN A 19 -14.87 7.57 -8.58
C ASN A 19 -15.47 6.18 -8.72
N VAL A 20 -14.63 5.15 -8.91
CA VAL A 20 -15.08 3.75 -8.99
C VAL A 20 -15.80 3.37 -7.69
N LEU A 21 -15.18 3.62 -6.54
CA LEU A 21 -15.75 3.37 -5.21
C LEU A 21 -17.07 4.11 -4.98
N SER A 22 -17.16 5.36 -5.45
CA SER A 22 -18.39 6.15 -5.39
C SER A 22 -19.54 5.54 -6.20
N VAL A 23 -19.26 4.98 -7.39
CA VAL A 23 -20.27 4.36 -8.26
C VAL A 23 -20.83 3.09 -7.62
N ILE A 24 -19.95 2.26 -7.04
CA ILE A 24 -20.38 1.02 -6.35
C ILE A 24 -20.88 1.28 -4.92
N LYS A 25 -20.87 2.54 -4.47
CA LYS A 25 -21.31 3.00 -3.14
C LYS A 25 -20.53 2.37 -1.98
N THR A 26 -19.28 2.00 -2.22
CA THR A 26 -18.39 1.40 -1.22
C THR A 26 -17.50 2.48 -0.60
N HIS A 27 -17.69 2.71 0.69
CA HIS A 27 -16.96 3.71 1.48
C HIS A 27 -16.09 3.07 2.57
N HIS A 28 -16.21 1.76 2.73
CA HIS A 28 -15.48 0.95 3.68
C HIS A 28 -15.00 -0.32 2.98
N ILE A 29 -13.73 -0.66 3.17
CA ILE A 29 -13.09 -1.84 2.59
C ILE A 29 -12.36 -2.56 3.73
N ASP A 30 -12.66 -3.84 3.94
CA ASP A 30 -12.01 -4.61 5.01
C ASP A 30 -10.52 -4.85 4.70
N PHE A 31 -10.20 -5.18 3.45
CA PHE A 31 -8.85 -5.47 2.99
C PHE A 31 -8.63 -4.96 1.56
N TYR A 32 -7.53 -4.24 1.34
CA TYR A 32 -7.13 -3.76 0.02
C TYR A 32 -5.68 -4.16 -0.27
N SER A 33 -5.49 -4.97 -1.31
CA SER A 33 -4.16 -5.32 -1.84
C SER A 33 -3.83 -4.43 -3.03
N LEU A 34 -2.67 -3.79 -3.01
CA LEU A 34 -2.22 -2.88 -4.05
C LEU A 34 -0.88 -3.35 -4.62
N ASP A 35 -0.97 -3.89 -5.82
CA ASP A 35 0.12 -4.43 -6.63
C ASP A 35 -0.18 -4.02 -8.08
N VAL A 36 0.45 -2.93 -8.53
CA VAL A 36 0.16 -2.28 -9.82
C VAL A 36 1.45 -1.96 -10.57
N GLU A 37 2.50 -2.76 -10.35
CA GLU A 37 3.76 -2.72 -11.09
C GLU A 37 4.36 -1.30 -11.18
N GLY A 38 4.41 -0.59 -10.04
CA GLY A 38 5.02 0.73 -9.90
C GLY A 38 4.03 1.90 -9.84
N GLY A 39 2.73 1.65 -9.98
CA GLY A 39 1.66 2.66 -9.89
C GLY A 39 1.10 2.94 -8.49
N GLU A 40 1.62 2.31 -7.43
CA GLU A 40 0.98 2.19 -6.12
C GLU A 40 0.74 3.56 -5.50
N MET A 41 1.76 4.42 -5.51
CA MET A 41 1.67 5.78 -4.99
C MET A 41 0.64 6.61 -5.74
N THR A 42 0.53 6.46 -7.07
CA THR A 42 -0.47 7.19 -7.87
C THR A 42 -1.89 6.80 -7.46
N VAL A 43 -2.13 5.51 -7.21
CA VAL A 43 -3.43 5.01 -6.73
C VAL A 43 -3.73 5.56 -5.33
N LEU A 44 -2.77 5.50 -4.40
CA LEU A 44 -2.93 6.01 -3.04
C LEU A 44 -3.21 7.52 -3.01
N GLU A 45 -2.46 8.31 -3.79
CA GLU A 45 -2.66 9.75 -3.92
C GLU A 45 -4.05 10.11 -4.44
N SER A 46 -4.58 9.32 -5.38
CA SER A 46 -5.95 9.53 -5.91
C SER A 46 -7.05 9.39 -4.84
N MET A 47 -6.75 8.72 -3.73
CA MET A 47 -7.66 8.53 -2.61
C MET A 47 -7.33 9.39 -1.38
N ARG A 48 -6.23 10.14 -1.39
CA ARG A 48 -5.71 10.86 -0.22
C ARG A 48 -6.78 11.65 0.54
N ASP A 49 -7.55 12.47 -0.16
CA ASP A 49 -8.61 13.28 0.46
C ASP A 49 -9.70 12.41 1.11
N GLY A 50 -10.08 11.31 0.46
CA GLY A 50 -11.09 10.39 0.97
C GLY A 50 -10.63 9.69 2.24
N LEU A 51 -9.38 9.25 2.28
CA LEU A 51 -8.75 8.61 3.43
C LEU A 51 -8.57 9.60 4.59
N LYS A 52 -8.03 10.79 4.31
CA LYS A 52 -7.79 11.84 5.31
C LYS A 52 -9.08 12.34 5.95
N THR A 53 -10.16 12.45 5.18
CA THR A 53 -11.49 12.85 5.67
C THR A 53 -12.34 11.70 6.20
N ARG A 54 -11.81 10.46 6.18
CA ARG A 54 -12.52 9.21 6.54
C ARG A 54 -13.81 8.96 5.76
N ARG A 55 -13.96 9.58 4.58
CA ARG A 55 -15.06 9.27 3.64
C ARG A 55 -14.84 7.94 2.93
N ILE A 56 -13.59 7.52 2.83
CA ILE A 56 -13.18 6.18 2.44
C ILE A 56 -12.35 5.64 3.60
N THR A 57 -12.65 4.43 4.05
CA THR A 57 -11.86 3.73 5.04
C THR A 57 -11.46 2.37 4.50
N VAL A 58 -10.22 1.99 4.81
CA VAL A 58 -9.71 0.65 4.57
C VAL A 58 -9.15 0.14 5.88
N ASP A 59 -9.48 -1.07 6.30
CA ASP A 59 -9.04 -1.57 7.60
C ASP A 59 -7.63 -2.15 7.55
N VAL A 60 -7.32 -2.87 6.47
CA VAL A 60 -6.00 -3.46 6.25
C VAL A 60 -5.56 -3.19 4.81
N TRP A 61 -4.36 -2.64 4.67
CA TRP A 61 -3.66 -2.50 3.41
C TRP A 61 -2.56 -3.55 3.30
N SER A 62 -2.41 -4.16 2.14
CA SER A 62 -1.15 -4.75 1.69
C SER A 62 -0.69 -3.95 0.47
N VAL A 63 0.51 -3.37 0.51
CA VAL A 63 1.02 -2.57 -0.61
C VAL A 63 2.38 -3.09 -1.00
N GLU A 64 2.50 -3.53 -2.25
CA GLU A 64 3.76 -3.97 -2.81
C GLU A 64 4.72 -2.79 -2.90
N TYR A 65 5.96 -2.98 -2.43
CA TYR A 65 7.00 -1.95 -2.51
C TYR A 65 8.30 -2.45 -3.14
N ARG A 66 8.43 -3.76 -3.41
CA ARG A 66 9.59 -4.31 -4.10
C ARG A 66 9.67 -3.73 -5.53
N VAL A 67 10.87 -3.38 -5.95
CA VAL A 67 11.14 -2.83 -7.29
C VAL A 67 12.04 -3.80 -8.05
N TRP A 68 11.58 -4.23 -9.22
CA TRP A 68 12.31 -5.09 -10.14
C TRP A 68 12.62 -4.35 -11.44
N ASP A 69 13.86 -4.46 -11.94
CA ASP A 69 14.29 -3.76 -13.17
C ASP A 69 14.25 -4.61 -14.44
N GLY A 70 13.67 -5.81 -14.36
CA GLY A 70 13.70 -6.81 -15.43
C GLY A 70 14.78 -7.88 -15.24
N HIS A 71 15.73 -7.69 -14.32
CA HIS A 71 16.84 -8.61 -14.07
C HIS A 71 17.07 -8.84 -12.58
N ASN A 72 17.09 -7.78 -11.78
CA ASN A 72 17.40 -7.81 -10.36
C ASN A 72 16.38 -7.01 -9.55
N ILE A 73 16.29 -7.34 -8.26
CA ILE A 73 15.65 -6.48 -7.28
C ILE A 73 16.56 -5.28 -7.04
N ILE A 74 15.98 -4.08 -7.03
CA ILE A 74 16.69 -2.84 -6.75
C ILE A 74 16.37 -2.43 -5.32
N ASP A 75 17.20 -2.85 -4.37
CA ASP A 75 16.97 -2.68 -2.93
C ASP A 75 16.80 -1.21 -2.54
N ASP A 76 17.66 -0.32 -3.04
CA ASP A 76 17.58 1.12 -2.75
C ASP A 76 16.24 1.73 -3.18
N LYS A 77 15.75 1.36 -4.37
CA LYS A 77 14.45 1.83 -4.88
C LYS A 77 13.28 1.22 -4.11
N SER A 78 13.42 -0.03 -3.68
CA SER A 78 12.42 -0.70 -2.84
C SER A 78 12.31 0.02 -1.49
N MET A 79 13.46 0.38 -0.89
CA MET A 79 13.52 1.17 0.33
C MET A 79 12.95 2.60 0.15
N GLU A 80 13.23 3.26 -0.97
CA GLU A 80 12.62 4.55 -1.31
C GLU A 80 11.10 4.47 -1.39
N LYS A 81 10.57 3.45 -2.08
CA LYS A 81 9.12 3.20 -2.20
C LYS A 81 8.50 2.90 -0.83
N LEU A 82 9.12 2.06 -0.01
CA LEU A 82 8.68 1.80 1.37
C LEU A 82 8.63 3.08 2.22
N ASN A 83 9.65 3.93 2.12
CA ASN A 83 9.68 5.20 2.85
C ASN A 83 8.62 6.18 2.35
N ALA A 84 8.32 6.20 1.05
CA ALA A 84 7.23 6.99 0.49
C ALA A 84 5.87 6.53 1.04
N LEU A 85 5.63 5.21 1.12
CA LEU A 85 4.42 4.64 1.73
C LEU A 85 4.30 5.02 3.20
N ARG A 86 5.38 4.86 3.98
CA ARG A 86 5.42 5.26 5.39
C ARG A 86 5.08 6.73 5.58
N ARG A 87 5.63 7.63 4.75
CA ARG A 87 5.31 9.06 4.76
C ARG A 87 3.83 9.30 4.43
N PHE A 88 3.31 8.67 3.38
CA PHE A 88 1.91 8.79 3.00
C PHE A 88 0.97 8.45 4.14
N PHE A 89 1.14 7.26 4.75
CA PHE A 89 0.28 6.82 5.86
C PHE A 89 0.46 7.64 7.13
N SER A 90 1.68 8.13 7.39
CA SER A 90 1.93 9.11 8.46
C SER A 90 1.18 10.41 8.22
N ASP A 91 1.19 10.93 6.99
CA ASP A 91 0.59 12.24 6.63
C ASP A 91 -0.94 12.23 6.64
N ILE A 92 -1.56 11.14 6.19
CA ILE A 92 -3.02 11.01 6.26
C ILE A 92 -3.51 10.74 7.69
N GLY A 93 -2.65 10.11 8.51
CA GLY A 93 -2.95 9.72 9.89
C GLY A 93 -3.99 8.59 10.00
N GLY A 94 -4.15 8.06 11.22
CA GLY A 94 -5.14 7.00 11.51
C GLY A 94 -4.74 5.59 11.10
N TYR A 95 -3.54 5.43 10.52
CA TYR A 95 -2.96 4.16 10.10
C TYR A 95 -1.61 3.91 10.77
N SER A 96 -1.26 2.64 10.98
CA SER A 96 0.06 2.23 11.46
C SER A 96 0.61 1.06 10.65
N GLU A 97 1.91 1.09 10.38
CA GLU A 97 2.62 -0.06 9.82
C GLU A 97 2.56 -1.23 10.82
N HIS A 98 2.00 -2.35 10.37
CA HIS A 98 1.80 -3.54 11.16
C HIS A 98 2.93 -4.55 10.99
N SER A 99 3.26 -4.87 9.75
CA SER A 99 4.25 -5.90 9.38
C SER A 99 4.68 -5.72 7.93
N GLN A 100 5.62 -6.56 7.50
CA GLN A 100 5.97 -6.71 6.09
C GLN A 100 5.82 -8.18 5.70
N ILE A 101 5.52 -8.46 4.42
CA ILE A 101 5.29 -9.81 3.90
C ILE A 101 6.44 -10.15 2.96
N SER A 102 7.21 -11.17 3.33
CA SER A 102 8.38 -11.64 2.57
C SER A 102 8.10 -13.01 1.93
N LEU A 103 8.95 -13.41 0.98
CA LEU A 103 8.85 -14.76 0.42
C LEU A 103 9.20 -15.81 1.49
N PRO A 104 8.59 -17.01 1.46
CA PRO A 104 8.87 -18.08 2.44
C PRO A 104 10.35 -18.47 2.56
N THR A 105 11.14 -18.21 1.51
CA THR A 105 12.57 -18.49 1.43
C THR A 105 13.44 -17.45 2.15
N GLU A 106 12.89 -16.27 2.46
CA GLU A 106 13.61 -15.16 3.09
C GLU A 106 13.47 -15.26 4.62
N LYS A 107 14.44 -15.92 5.27
CA LYS A 107 14.39 -16.22 6.71
C LYS A 107 14.74 -15.05 7.64
N ASN A 108 15.43 -14.04 7.11
CA ASN A 108 15.82 -12.85 7.87
C ASN A 108 15.17 -11.62 7.22
N MET A 109 14.16 -11.07 7.89
CA MET A 109 13.49 -9.85 7.43
C MET A 109 14.39 -8.65 7.68
N ILE A 110 15.16 -8.27 6.66
CA ILE A 110 15.81 -6.97 6.59
C ILE A 110 14.74 -5.97 6.11
N ASP A 111 14.64 -4.83 6.80
CA ASP A 111 13.71 -3.77 6.42
C ASP A 111 13.96 -3.34 4.97
N GLY A 112 12.89 -3.18 4.18
CA GLY A 112 13.01 -2.83 2.75
C GLY A 112 13.34 -3.98 1.81
N CYS A 113 13.49 -5.21 2.32
CA CYS A 113 13.72 -6.40 1.49
C CYS A 113 12.49 -7.29 1.31
N ALA A 114 11.32 -6.93 1.84
CA ALA A 114 10.09 -7.70 1.68
C ALA A 114 9.38 -7.39 0.34
N LEU A 115 8.26 -8.08 0.07
CA LEU A 115 7.39 -7.80 -1.07
C LEU A 115 6.44 -6.65 -0.74
N ASP A 116 5.69 -6.84 0.34
CA ASP A 116 4.60 -5.94 0.73
C ASP A 116 4.84 -5.37 2.12
N VAL A 117 4.29 -4.19 2.35
CA VAL A 117 4.11 -3.62 3.68
C VAL A 117 2.63 -3.60 4.04
N VAL A 118 2.33 -3.97 5.28
CA VAL A 118 0.97 -4.01 5.82
C VAL A 118 0.73 -2.78 6.68
N PHE A 119 -0.34 -2.04 6.39
CA PHE A 119 -0.84 -0.96 7.25
C PHE A 119 -2.22 -1.31 7.78
N VAL A 120 -2.45 -1.05 9.07
CA VAL A 120 -3.75 -1.27 9.71
C VAL A 120 -4.36 0.05 10.16
N ARG A 121 -5.69 0.15 10.06
CA ARG A 121 -6.44 1.28 10.61
C ARG A 121 -6.46 1.20 12.14
N ASN A 122 -5.92 2.22 12.79
CA ASN A 122 -5.72 2.24 14.25
C ASN A 122 -7.03 2.02 15.01
N GLU A 123 -8.10 2.69 14.60
CA GLU A 123 -9.42 2.58 15.24
C GLU A 123 -9.95 1.15 15.27
N MET A 124 -9.73 0.37 14.20
CA MET A 124 -10.21 -1.02 14.12
C MET A 124 -9.28 -1.97 14.86
N PHE A 125 -7.97 -1.81 14.67
CA PHE A 125 -6.96 -2.64 15.33
C PHE A 125 -7.03 -2.53 16.86
N CYS A 126 -7.24 -1.31 17.37
CA CYS A 126 -7.27 -1.00 18.79
C CYS A 126 -8.56 -1.42 19.51
N LYS A 127 -9.57 -1.94 18.81
CA LYS A 127 -10.75 -2.56 19.45
C LYS A 127 -10.39 -3.85 20.19
N THR A 128 -9.37 -4.56 19.71
CA THR A 128 -8.96 -5.87 20.22
C THR A 128 -7.53 -5.89 20.76
N HIS A 129 -6.77 -4.80 20.59
CA HIS A 129 -5.38 -4.69 21.02
C HIS A 129 -5.13 -3.43 21.86
N LYS A 130 -4.19 -3.51 22.81
CA LYS A 130 -3.81 -2.38 23.67
C LYS A 130 -2.65 -1.53 23.12
N LYS A 131 -1.89 -2.10 22.18
CA LYS A 131 -0.68 -1.50 21.59
C LYS A 131 -0.64 -1.80 20.11
N LEU A 132 -0.11 -0.87 19.31
CA LEU A 132 0.19 -1.03 17.90
C LEU A 132 1.43 -1.92 17.71
N SER A 133 1.68 -2.42 16.49
CA SER A 133 2.75 -3.40 16.23
C SER A 133 4.16 -2.92 16.57
N LYS A 134 4.44 -1.61 16.48
CA LYS A 134 5.71 -1.01 16.91
C LYS A 134 5.80 -0.77 18.44
N GLY A 135 4.85 -1.30 19.22
CA GLY A 135 4.82 -1.23 20.68
C GLY A 135 4.25 0.06 21.27
N SER A 136 3.94 1.06 20.44
CA SER A 136 3.27 2.29 20.87
C SER A 136 1.86 2.00 21.38
N PRO A 137 1.37 2.73 22.40
CA PRO A 137 0.01 2.58 22.89
C PRO A 137 -1.00 2.91 21.78
N CYS A 138 -2.15 2.25 21.83
CA CYS A 138 -3.27 2.63 20.98
C CYS A 138 -3.69 4.08 21.25
N PRO A 139 -3.96 4.90 20.20
CA PRO A 139 -4.44 6.27 20.38
C PRO A 139 -5.74 6.26 21.17
N THR A 140 -5.82 7.07 22.22
CA THR A 140 -7.05 7.36 22.98
C THR A 140 -7.97 8.28 22.19
#